data_AF-A0A4W3GCM8-F1
#
_entry.id   AF-A0A4W3GCM8-F1
#
_cell.length_a   1.000
_cell.length_b   1.000
_cell.length_c   1.000
_cell.angle_alpha   90.00
_cell.angle_beta   90.00
_cell.angle_gamma   90.00
#
_symmetry.space_group_name_H-M   'P 1'
#
loop_
_entity.id
_entity.type
_entity.pdbx_description
1 polymer ?
#
loop_
_entity_poly.entity_id
_entity_poly.type
_entity_poly.pdbx_seq_one_letter_code
_entity_poly.pdbx_strand_id
1 'polypeptide(L)'
;MEKISTGIQCIKYLLFTFNFIFWLAGTAVLAVALWLRFDSKTTAIFGAGQCPAHFCVGIYILMGVGAVIMIIGFFGCCGAVQESQCLLGSFFACLLVIFAAEITAGVWGFLNKEQIIDTMKSYYKAESEKVKKESKSNITIVTIHKVVSTPLSPSPDSRAFSGWFGTGGEVALGWG
;
A
#
# COMPACT_ATOMS: atom_id res chain seq x y z
N MET A 1 9.19 -24.40 -48.05
CA MET A 1 8.47 -23.17 -47.66
C MET A 1 7.40 -23.39 -46.58
N GLU A 2 7.17 -24.63 -46.11
CA GLU A 2 6.15 -24.97 -45.10
C GLU A 2 6.45 -24.46 -43.67
N LYS A 3 7.73 -24.47 -43.25
CA LYS A 3 8.14 -24.05 -41.89
C LYS A 3 7.94 -22.56 -41.56
N ILE A 4 7.93 -21.69 -42.56
CA ILE A 4 7.81 -20.23 -42.36
C ILE A 4 6.36 -19.85 -42.00
N SER A 5 5.38 -20.57 -42.54
CA SER A 5 3.96 -20.33 -42.28
C SER A 5 3.56 -20.69 -40.83
N THR A 6 4.10 -21.80 -40.30
CA THR A 6 3.83 -22.28 -38.93
C THR A 6 4.35 -21.32 -37.84
N GLY A 7 5.52 -20.72 -38.04
CA GLY A 7 6.11 -19.80 -37.05
C GLY A 7 5.29 -18.52 -36.87
N ILE A 8 4.75 -17.98 -37.96
CA ILE A 8 3.92 -16.77 -37.94
C ILE A 8 2.59 -17.02 -37.22
N GLN A 9 2.00 -18.21 -37.40
CA GLN A 9 0.79 -18.62 -36.67
C GLN A 9 1.04 -18.79 -35.17
N CYS A 10 2.19 -19.34 -34.76
CA CYS A 10 2.59 -19.42 -33.35
C CYS A 10 2.72 -18.04 -32.71
N ILE A 11 3.37 -17.08 -33.39
CA ILE A 11 3.55 -15.72 -32.87
C ILE A 11 2.21 -15.00 -32.74
N LYS A 12 1.30 -15.14 -33.72
CA LYS A 12 -0.06 -14.59 -33.64
C LYS A 12 -0.82 -15.12 -32.42
N TYR A 13 -0.77 -16.43 -32.18
CA TYR A 13 -1.43 -17.04 -31.03
C TYR A 13 -0.83 -16.60 -29.69
N LEU A 14 0.51 -16.56 -29.59
CA LEU A 14 1.19 -16.09 -28.38
C LEU A 14 0.87 -14.62 -28.07
N LEU A 15 0.87 -13.75 -29.08
CA LEU A 15 0.50 -12.34 -28.93
C LEU A 15 -0.95 -12.17 -28.48
N PHE A 16 -1.88 -12.98 -29.00
CA PHE A 16 -3.28 -12.97 -28.59
C PHE A 16 -3.45 -13.41 -27.14
N THR A 17 -2.89 -14.57 -26.77
CA THR A 17 -2.99 -15.11 -25.42
C THR A 17 -2.36 -14.17 -24.39
N PHE A 18 -1.19 -13.61 -24.68
CA PHE A 18 -0.53 -12.68 -23.79
C PHE A 18 -1.32 -11.39 -23.60
N ASN A 19 -1.79 -10.75 -24.69
CA ASN A 19 -2.63 -9.56 -24.58
C ASN A 19 -3.94 -9.83 -23.82
N PHE A 20 -4.54 -11.01 -23.99
CA PHE A 20 -5.74 -11.40 -23.26
C PHE A 20 -5.48 -11.54 -21.75
N ILE A 21 -4.34 -12.11 -21.36
CA ILE A 21 -3.93 -12.17 -19.95
C ILE A 21 -3.72 -10.77 -19.37
N PHE A 22 -3.08 -9.87 -20.12
CA PHE A 22 -2.91 -8.47 -19.69
C PHE A 22 -4.24 -7.74 -19.56
N TRP A 23 -5.18 -7.99 -20.46
CA TRP A 23 -6.53 -7.44 -20.38
C TRP A 23 -7.27 -7.92 -19.13
N LEU A 24 -7.20 -9.22 -18.81
CA LEU A 24 -7.76 -9.78 -17.57
C LEU A 24 -7.09 -9.19 -16.33
N ALA A 25 -5.76 -9.05 -16.34
CA ALA A 25 -5.01 -8.44 -15.26
C ALA A 25 -5.40 -6.97 -15.05
N GLY A 26 -5.50 -6.18 -16.12
CA GLY A 26 -5.95 -4.78 -16.06
C GLY A 26 -7.37 -4.66 -15.52
N THR A 27 -8.26 -5.57 -15.93
CA THR A 27 -9.65 -5.64 -15.43
C THR A 27 -9.69 -6.01 -13.94
N ALA A 28 -8.86 -6.96 -13.50
CA ALA A 28 -8.75 -7.33 -12.08
C ALA A 28 -8.24 -6.16 -11.22
N VAL A 29 -7.20 -5.45 -11.68
CA VAL A 29 -6.66 -4.27 -11.00
C VAL A 29 -7.70 -3.16 -10.93
N LEU A 30 -8.43 -2.89 -12.02
CA LEU A 30 -9.54 -1.94 -12.03
C LEU A 30 -10.65 -2.34 -11.07
N ALA A 31 -11.02 -3.62 -11.04
CA ALA A 31 -12.05 -4.12 -10.15
C ALA A 31 -11.66 -3.92 -8.68
N VAL A 32 -10.39 -4.20 -8.31
CA VAL A 32 -9.87 -3.93 -6.96
C VAL A 32 -9.86 -2.43 -6.66
N ALA A 33 -9.43 -1.59 -7.60
CA ALA A 33 -9.41 -0.13 -7.41
C ALA A 33 -10.82 0.45 -7.21
N LEU A 34 -11.80 -0.03 -7.98
CA LEU A 34 -13.20 0.34 -7.85
C LEU A 34 -13.80 -0.20 -6.54
N TRP A 35 -13.49 -1.45 -6.17
CA TRP A 35 -13.93 -2.04 -4.90
C TRP A 35 -13.47 -1.19 -3.71
N LEU A 36 -12.19 -0.80 -3.69
CA LEU A 36 -11.63 0.10 -2.68
C LEU A 36 -12.29 1.49 -2.68
N ARG A 37 -12.80 1.95 -3.82
CA ARG A 37 -13.44 3.26 -3.94
C ARG A 37 -14.91 3.27 -3.53
N PHE A 38 -15.63 2.17 -3.78
CA PHE A 38 -17.08 2.05 -3.59
C PHE A 38 -17.49 1.44 -2.24
N ASP A 39 -16.60 0.70 -1.57
CA ASP A 39 -16.95 0.16 -0.26
C ASP A 39 -17.09 1.28 0.79
N SER A 40 -18.33 1.48 1.27
CA SER A 40 -18.70 2.53 2.23
C SER A 40 -18.02 2.35 3.59
N LYS A 41 -17.67 1.11 3.96
CA LYS A 41 -16.96 0.81 5.22
C LYS A 41 -15.50 1.23 5.14
N THR A 42 -14.86 0.93 4.01
CA THR A 42 -13.53 1.40 3.63
C THR A 42 -13.52 2.93 3.65
N THR A 43 -14.35 3.61 2.84
CA THR A 43 -14.38 5.09 2.76
C THR A 43 -14.72 5.79 4.08
N ALA A 44 -15.53 5.21 4.97
CA ALA A 44 -15.78 5.76 6.31
C ALA A 44 -14.56 5.66 7.24
N ILE A 45 -13.79 4.56 7.18
CA ILE A 45 -12.54 4.40 7.94
C ILE A 45 -11.44 5.33 7.39
N PHE A 46 -11.41 5.57 6.08
CA PHE A 46 -10.54 6.57 5.44
C PHE A 46 -11.08 8.02 5.55
N GLY A 47 -12.29 8.24 6.04
CA GLY A 47 -12.89 9.57 6.19
C GLY A 47 -12.93 10.06 7.64
N ALA A 48 -13.14 9.16 8.59
CA ALA A 48 -13.44 9.49 9.99
C ALA A 48 -12.20 9.63 10.90
N GLY A 49 -11.00 9.33 10.41
CA GLY A 49 -9.77 9.45 11.20
C GLY A 49 -8.58 9.87 10.36
N GLN A 50 -8.35 11.19 10.25
CA GLN A 50 -7.12 11.82 9.73
C GLN A 50 -6.42 11.00 8.64
N CYS A 51 -7.15 10.70 7.57
CA CYS A 51 -6.59 9.85 6.55
C CYS A 51 -5.68 10.67 5.66
N PRO A 52 -4.42 10.26 5.45
CA PRO A 52 -3.51 10.98 4.60
C PRO A 52 -4.08 10.98 3.18
N ALA A 53 -4.20 12.17 2.60
CA ALA A 53 -4.56 12.39 1.19
C ALA A 53 -3.80 11.46 0.22
N HIS A 54 -2.63 10.97 0.63
CA HIS A 54 -1.77 10.01 -0.06
C HIS A 54 -2.44 8.69 -0.45
N PHE A 55 -3.32 8.10 0.36
CA PHE A 55 -3.94 6.81 0.02
C PHE A 55 -5.02 6.97 -1.07
N CYS A 56 -5.75 8.09 -1.07
CA CYS A 56 -6.63 8.46 -2.17
C CYS A 56 -5.86 8.59 -3.48
N VAL A 57 -4.72 9.31 -3.46
CA VAL A 57 -3.85 9.45 -4.65
C VAL A 57 -3.43 8.08 -5.18
N GLY A 58 -3.05 7.15 -4.31
CA GLY A 58 -2.70 5.77 -4.70
C GLY A 58 -3.85 5.02 -5.40
N ILE A 59 -5.08 5.10 -4.89
CA ILE A 59 -6.25 4.45 -5.52
C ILE A 59 -6.55 5.05 -6.90
N TYR A 60 -6.45 6.38 -7.05
CA TYR A 60 -6.64 7.04 -8.34
C TYR A 60 -5.55 6.65 -9.37
N ILE A 61 -4.29 6.53 -8.93
CA ILE A 61 -3.20 6.03 -9.78
C ILE A 61 -3.46 4.58 -10.18
N LEU A 62 -3.85 3.71 -9.23
CA LEU A 62 -4.16 2.31 -9.49
C LEU A 62 -5.32 2.15 -10.50
N MET A 63 -6.36 2.97 -10.34
CA MET A 63 -7.48 3.04 -11.28
C MET A 63 -7.03 3.49 -12.68
N GLY A 64 -6.20 4.53 -12.76
CA GLY A 64 -5.67 5.03 -14.03
C GLY A 64 -4.80 4.00 -14.75
N VAL A 65 -3.86 3.38 -14.04
CA VAL A 65 -2.98 2.34 -14.60
C VAL A 65 -3.78 1.13 -15.06
N GLY A 66 -4.72 0.65 -14.25
CA GLY A 66 -5.60 -0.47 -14.62
C GLY A 66 -6.43 -0.17 -15.89
N ALA A 67 -6.98 1.04 -16.01
CA ALA A 67 -7.72 1.46 -17.20
C ALA A 67 -6.85 1.51 -18.46
N VAL A 68 -5.64 2.06 -18.35
CA VAL A 68 -4.70 2.12 -19.47
C VAL A 68 -4.32 0.71 -19.93
N ILE A 69 -4.01 -0.20 -19.00
CA ILE A 69 -3.69 -1.61 -19.32
C ILE A 69 -4.89 -2.32 -19.96
N MET A 70 -6.11 -2.08 -19.46
CA MET A 70 -7.33 -2.65 -20.05
C MET A 70 -7.55 -2.14 -21.49
N ILE A 71 -7.37 -0.85 -21.75
CA ILE A 71 -7.54 -0.27 -23.10
C ILE A 71 -6.48 -0.82 -24.07
N ILE A 72 -5.21 -0.88 -23.65
CA ILE A 72 -4.13 -1.44 -24.46
C ILE A 72 -4.38 -2.93 -24.77
N GLY A 73 -4.79 -3.72 -23.77
CA GLY A 73 -5.12 -5.13 -23.95
C GLY A 73 -6.30 -5.35 -24.88
N PHE A 74 -7.32 -4.49 -24.83
CA PHE A 74 -8.46 -4.55 -25.75
C PHE A 74 -8.04 -4.24 -27.20
N PHE A 75 -7.23 -3.19 -27.40
CA PHE A 75 -6.66 -2.90 -28.72
C PHE A 75 -5.74 -4.03 -29.23
N GLY A 76 -5.04 -4.74 -28.34
CA GLY A 76 -4.26 -5.93 -28.68
C GLY A 76 -5.11 -7.14 -29.10
N CYS A 77 -6.29 -7.32 -28.52
CA CYS A 77 -7.25 -8.38 -28.90
C CYS A 77 -8.00 -8.06 -30.20
N CYS A 78 -8.48 -6.82 -30.38
CA CYS A 78 -9.01 -6.33 -31.67
C CYS A 78 -7.94 -6.38 -32.76
N GLY A 79 -6.69 -6.18 -32.33
CA GLY A 79 -5.47 -6.69 -32.92
C GLY A 79 -5.68 -8.09 -33.49
N ALA A 80 -5.43 -9.13 -32.71
CA ALA A 80 -5.34 -10.50 -33.22
C ALA A 80 -6.49 -10.99 -34.13
N VAL A 81 -7.71 -10.46 -33.98
CA VAL A 81 -8.90 -10.85 -34.76
C VAL A 81 -8.90 -10.31 -36.20
N GLN A 82 -8.24 -9.19 -36.51
CA GLN A 82 -8.23 -8.64 -37.87
C GLN A 82 -7.01 -9.14 -38.66
N GLU A 83 -7.22 -9.95 -39.70
CA GLU A 83 -6.16 -10.45 -40.58
C GLU A 83 -5.60 -9.37 -41.55
N SER A 84 -5.50 -8.12 -41.08
CA SER A 84 -5.20 -6.91 -41.85
C SER A 84 -3.86 -6.30 -41.48
N GLN A 85 -3.14 -5.70 -42.44
CA GLN A 85 -1.86 -4.99 -42.22
C GLN A 85 -1.97 -3.79 -41.24
N CYS A 86 -3.17 -3.28 -40.96
CA CYS A 86 -3.40 -2.26 -39.93
C CYS A 86 -3.06 -2.75 -38.52
N LEU A 87 -3.02 -4.06 -38.30
CA LEU A 87 -2.90 -4.67 -36.98
C LEU A 87 -1.52 -4.56 -36.33
N LEU A 88 -0.50 -4.74 -37.16
CA LEU A 88 0.87 -4.54 -36.74
C LEU A 88 1.10 -3.05 -36.47
N GLY A 89 0.44 -2.20 -37.26
CA GLY A 89 0.46 -0.75 -37.12
C GLY A 89 -0.12 -0.26 -35.79
N SER A 90 -1.29 -0.77 -35.37
CA SER A 90 -1.93 -0.34 -34.11
C SER A 90 -1.16 -0.81 -32.88
N PHE A 91 -0.65 -2.05 -32.88
CA PHE A 91 0.21 -2.56 -31.81
C PHE A 91 1.52 -1.76 -31.72
N PHE A 92 2.17 -1.53 -32.86
CA PHE A 92 3.41 -0.74 -32.91
C PHE A 92 3.18 0.72 -32.52
N ALA A 93 2.07 1.32 -32.94
CA ALA A 93 1.69 2.67 -32.54
C ALA A 93 1.43 2.77 -31.03
N CYS A 94 0.71 1.81 -30.45
CA CYS A 94 0.51 1.77 -29.00
C CYS A 94 1.84 1.64 -28.25
N LEU A 95 2.71 0.73 -28.68
CA LEU A 95 4.04 0.57 -28.08
C LEU A 95 4.91 1.83 -28.23
N LEU A 96 4.87 2.49 -29.38
CA LEU A 96 5.57 3.75 -29.59
C LEU A 96 5.05 4.86 -28.67
N VAL A 97 3.73 4.95 -28.47
CA VAL A 97 3.15 5.93 -27.55
C VAL A 97 3.57 5.65 -26.11
N ILE A 98 3.56 4.38 -25.68
CA ILE A 98 4.03 4.00 -24.33
C ILE A 98 5.52 4.31 -24.17
N PHE A 99 6.33 3.98 -25.17
CA PHE A 99 7.77 4.25 -25.15
C PHE A 99 8.05 5.75 -25.08
N ALA A 100 7.37 6.55 -25.91
CA ALA A 100 7.49 8.01 -25.86
C ALA A 100 7.05 8.56 -24.49
N ALA A 101 5.98 8.02 -23.90
CA ALA A 101 5.51 8.39 -22.57
C ALA A 101 6.54 8.01 -21.49
N GLU A 102 7.14 6.83 -21.54
CA GLU A 102 8.20 6.39 -20.62
C GLU A 102 9.44 7.26 -20.73
N ILE A 103 9.88 7.60 -21.94
CA ILE A 103 11.02 8.51 -22.13
C ILE A 103 10.70 9.90 -21.59
N THR A 104 9.50 10.42 -21.88
CA THR A 104 9.05 11.73 -21.38
C THR A 104 8.99 11.73 -19.85
N ALA A 105 8.38 10.71 -19.26
CA ALA A 105 8.29 10.55 -17.81
C ALA A 105 9.66 10.35 -17.17
N GLY A 106 10.55 9.59 -17.80
CA GLY A 106 11.92 9.33 -17.35
C GLY A 106 12.78 10.59 -17.36
N VAL A 107 12.73 11.37 -18.45
CA VAL A 107 13.43 12.66 -18.55
C VAL A 107 12.86 13.67 -17.55
N TRP A 108 11.53 13.78 -17.46
CA TRP A 108 10.88 14.65 -16.48
C TRP A 108 11.25 14.26 -15.04
N GLY A 109 11.28 12.96 -14.77
CA GLY A 109 11.69 12.39 -13.48
C GLY A 109 13.14 12.68 -13.13
N PHE A 110 14.03 12.60 -14.11
CA PHE A 110 15.45 12.90 -13.92
C PHE A 110 15.70 14.38 -13.64
N LEU A 111 15.01 15.28 -14.34
CA LEU A 111 15.14 16.72 -14.14
C LEU A 111 14.59 17.18 -12.78
N ASN A 112 13.52 16.55 -12.28
CA ASN A 112 12.86 16.92 -11.03
C ASN A 112 13.10 15.92 -9.89
N LYS A 113 14.27 15.26 -9.89
CA LYS A 113 14.64 14.22 -8.92
C LYS A 113 14.44 14.64 -7.46
N GLU A 114 14.76 15.89 -7.09
CA GLU A 114 14.65 16.36 -5.70
C GLU A 114 13.20 16.43 -5.24
N GLN A 115 12.30 16.97 -6.08
CA GLN A 115 10.87 17.02 -5.77
C GLN A 115 10.27 15.62 -5.64
N ILE A 116 10.65 14.68 -6.50
CA ILE A 116 10.15 13.30 -6.46
C ILE A 116 10.62 12.60 -5.18
N ILE A 117 11.89 12.80 -4.79
CA ILE A 117 12.46 12.23 -3.57
C ILE A 117 11.77 12.81 -2.34
N ASP A 118 11.54 14.12 -2.28
CA ASP A 118 10.85 14.74 -1.14
C ASP A 118 9.40 14.29 -1.03
N THR A 119 8.71 14.17 -2.18
CA THR A 119 7.36 13.61 -2.23
C THR A 119 7.36 12.16 -1.72
N MET A 120 8.28 11.31 -2.19
CA MET A 120 8.48 9.93 -1.69
C MET A 120 8.81 9.85 -0.20
N LYS A 121 9.67 10.73 0.29
CA LYS A 121 10.04 10.79 1.70
C LYS A 121 8.86 11.20 2.56
N SER A 122 8.01 12.10 2.07
CA SER A 122 6.76 12.47 2.74
C SER A 122 5.76 11.30 2.79
N TYR A 123 5.65 10.51 1.71
CA TYR A 123 4.83 9.30 1.67
C TYR A 123 5.28 8.27 2.72
N TYR A 124 6.58 7.97 2.79
CA TYR A 124 7.10 6.98 3.74
C TYR A 124 7.03 7.46 5.21
N LYS A 125 7.27 8.76 5.44
CA LYS A 125 7.14 9.36 6.79
C LYS A 125 5.69 9.33 7.29
N ALA A 126 4.72 9.58 6.41
CA ALA A 126 3.30 9.51 6.78
C ALA A 126 2.89 8.08 7.20
N GLU A 127 3.40 7.06 6.52
CA GLU A 127 3.09 5.67 6.85
C GLU A 127 3.80 5.21 8.13
N SER A 128 5.07 5.56 8.31
CA SER A 128 5.82 5.21 9.52
C SER A 128 5.29 5.88 10.79
N GLU A 129 4.79 7.11 10.71
CA GLU A 129 4.13 7.79 11.84
C GLU A 129 2.81 7.11 12.25
N LYS A 130 2.05 6.57 11.29
CA LYS A 130 0.84 5.78 11.59
C LYS A 130 1.18 4.49 12.31
N VAL A 131 2.15 3.73 11.79
CA VAL A 131 2.63 2.49 12.43
C VAL A 131 3.18 2.77 13.83
N LYS A 132 3.87 3.91 14.03
CA LYS A 132 4.33 4.34 15.36
C LYS A 132 3.20 4.70 16.31
N LYS A 133 2.18 5.43 15.85
CA LYS A 133 1.00 5.78 16.67
C LYS A 133 0.20 4.55 17.04
N GLU A 134 0.00 3.63 16.09
CA GLU A 134 -0.68 2.37 16.34
C GLU A 134 0.13 1.49 17.30
N SER A 135 1.45 1.40 17.11
CA SER A 135 2.35 0.71 18.04
C SER A 135 2.33 1.34 19.42
N LYS A 136 2.35 2.68 19.56
CA LYS A 136 2.19 3.35 20.86
C LYS A 136 0.82 3.07 21.49
N SER A 137 -0.26 3.07 20.71
CA SER A 137 -1.60 2.74 21.19
C SER A 137 -1.65 1.29 21.70
N ASN A 138 -1.15 0.34 20.89
CA ASN A 138 -1.07 -1.07 21.24
C ASN A 138 -0.15 -1.31 22.45
N ILE A 139 0.99 -0.63 22.55
CA ILE A 139 1.90 -0.70 23.71
C ILE A 139 1.23 -0.09 24.95
N THR A 140 0.49 1.02 24.82
CA THR A 140 -0.23 1.63 25.95
C THR A 140 -1.34 0.72 26.44
N ILE A 141 -2.13 0.13 25.53
CA ILE A 141 -3.16 -0.86 25.88
C ILE A 141 -2.54 -2.13 26.47
N VAL A 142 -1.43 -2.64 25.93
CA VAL A 142 -0.73 -3.81 26.48
C VAL A 142 -0.15 -3.50 27.86
N THR A 143 0.38 -2.30 28.07
CA THR A 143 0.91 -1.88 29.38
C THR A 143 -0.23 -1.72 30.38
N ILE A 144 -1.33 -1.06 30.01
CA ILE A 144 -2.52 -0.95 30.86
C ILE A 144 -3.09 -2.34 31.15
N HIS A 145 -3.18 -3.22 30.16
CA HIS A 145 -3.65 -4.58 30.35
C HIS A 145 -2.72 -5.37 31.26
N LYS A 146 -1.40 -5.20 31.16
CA LYS A 146 -0.43 -5.80 32.08
C LYS A 146 -0.54 -5.23 33.50
N VAL A 147 -0.83 -3.93 33.65
CA VAL A 147 -1.05 -3.26 34.95
C VAL A 147 -2.41 -3.63 35.57
N VAL A 148 -3.42 -3.90 34.75
CA VAL A 148 -4.76 -4.34 35.17
C VAL A 148 -4.81 -5.86 35.46
N SER A 149 -4.04 -6.65 34.71
CA SER A 149 -3.96 -8.12 34.87
C SER A 149 -2.89 -8.55 35.87
N THR A 150 -1.98 -7.65 36.25
CA THR A 150 -1.23 -7.84 37.49
C THR A 150 -2.25 -7.66 38.61
N PRO A 151 -2.44 -8.66 39.49
CA PRO A 151 -3.44 -8.57 40.53
C PRO A 151 -3.18 -7.30 41.33
N LEU A 152 -4.20 -6.46 41.47
CA LEU A 152 -4.22 -5.39 42.45
C LEU A 152 -3.74 -5.98 43.78
N SER A 153 -2.54 -5.62 44.21
CA SER A 153 -2.40 -5.25 45.61
C SER A 153 -2.97 -3.84 45.71
N PRO A 154 -4.13 -3.63 46.33
CA PRO A 154 -4.41 -2.33 46.87
C PRO A 154 -3.56 -2.19 48.12
N SER A 155 -2.73 -1.17 48.18
CA SER A 155 -2.47 -0.56 49.48
C SER A 155 -2.43 0.96 49.31
N PRO A 156 -3.51 1.65 49.69
CA PRO A 156 -3.37 3.02 50.18
C PRO A 156 -2.81 2.89 51.61
N ASP A 157 -1.49 2.84 51.79
CA ASP A 157 -0.95 2.84 53.16
C ASP A 157 -0.85 4.27 53.68
N SER A 158 -1.99 4.75 54.19
CA SER A 158 -2.09 6.01 54.91
C SER A 158 -1.97 5.73 56.41
N ARG A 159 -0.74 5.70 56.92
CA ARG A 159 -0.37 6.14 58.29
C ARG A 159 -1.28 5.69 59.46
N ALA A 160 -1.41 4.39 59.73
CA ALA A 160 -1.90 3.88 61.03
C ALA A 160 -1.56 2.39 61.13
N PHE A 161 -0.68 1.89 62.01
CA PHE A 161 -1.14 1.39 63.32
C PHE A 161 0.00 1.06 64.31
N SER A 162 1.29 1.27 64.00
CA SER A 162 2.41 0.81 64.87
C SER A 162 3.05 1.88 65.76
N GLY A 163 2.40 3.03 65.92
CA GLY A 163 2.70 3.95 67.01
C GLY A 163 2.13 3.54 68.37
N TRP A 164 1.53 2.36 68.53
CA TRP A 164 0.67 2.13 69.68
C TRP A 164 0.60 0.69 70.24
N PHE A 165 1.71 -0.04 70.38
CA PHE A 165 1.86 -1.00 71.51
C PHE A 165 3.30 -1.53 71.63
N GLY A 166 4.05 -1.04 72.62
CA GLY A 166 5.29 -1.62 73.16
C GLY A 166 6.50 -1.52 72.22
N THR A 167 7.55 -0.77 72.52
CA THR A 167 8.38 -0.81 73.73
C THR A 167 9.27 0.43 73.61
N GLY A 168 9.22 1.39 74.53
CA GLY A 168 10.09 1.32 75.71
C GLY A 168 11.54 1.36 75.24
N GLY A 169 12.10 2.56 75.11
CA GLY A 169 13.34 2.79 74.38
C GLY A 169 14.56 2.12 74.97
N GLU A 170 15.54 1.87 74.11
CA GLU A 170 16.97 2.04 74.38
C GLU A 170 17.75 1.97 73.05
N VAL A 171 18.47 3.07 72.79
CA VAL A 171 19.79 3.19 72.16
C VAL A 171 20.48 1.92 71.64
N ALA A 172 21.03 2.00 70.41
CA ALA A 172 22.47 2.03 70.15
C ALA A 172 22.83 1.50 68.74
N LEU A 173 23.44 2.38 67.96
CA LEU A 173 24.66 2.21 67.16
C LEU A 173 25.02 0.83 66.57
N GLY A 174 25.40 0.83 65.29
CA GLY A 174 26.37 -0.13 64.78
C GLY A 174 26.40 -0.20 63.25
N TRP A 175 27.29 0.59 62.64
CA TRP A 175 27.78 0.30 61.30
C TRP A 175 28.54 -1.04 61.33
N GLY A 176 28.30 -1.89 60.33
CA GLY A 176 28.98 -3.17 60.11
C GLY A 176 28.28 -3.96 59.03
#